data_AF-A0A4Q3XN06-F1
#
_entry.id   AF-A0A4Q3XN06-F1
#
_cell.length_a   1.000
_cell.length_b   1.000
_cell.length_c   1.000
_cell.angle_alpha   90.00
_cell.angle_beta   90.00
_cell.angle_gamma   90.00
#
_symmetry.space_group_name_H-M   'P 1'
#
loop_
_entity.id
_entity.type
_entity.pdbx_description
1 polymer ?
#
loop_
_entity_poly.entity_id
_entity_poly.type
_entity_poly.pdbx_seq_one_letter_code
_entity_poly.pdbx_strand_id
1 'polypeptide(L)'
;ISNSRRSGFGYDQRIEAYASAGMVRADNVTESTVQVWGEHGAAADRFQNFFLDRYAEAYRREMDHFADMLDGADAAVGYSDGVNALALAEAAAESVRTGGPVRL
;
A
#
# COMPACT_ATOMS: atom_id res chain seq x y z
N ILE A 1 -5.75 -10.62 2.65
CA ILE A 1 -4.77 -9.58 3.04
C ILE A 1 -3.85 -10.19 4.08
N SER A 2 -2.53 -10.06 3.91
CA SER A 2 -1.55 -10.47 4.92
C SER A 2 -0.91 -9.23 5.50
N ASN A 3 -1.01 -9.03 6.82
CA ASN A 3 -0.49 -7.85 7.50
C ASN A 3 0.38 -8.28 8.68
N SER A 4 1.49 -7.56 8.88
CA SER A 4 2.35 -7.72 10.05
C SER A 4 2.70 -6.35 10.62
N ARG A 5 2.82 -6.28 11.96
CA ARG A 5 3.34 -5.09 12.65
C ARG A 5 4.86 -5.00 12.63
N ARG A 6 5.56 -6.07 12.20
CA ARG A 6 7.02 -6.12 12.11
C ARG A 6 7.45 -6.68 10.76
N SER A 7 8.34 -5.95 10.11
CA SER A 7 9.11 -6.42 8.97
C SER A 7 10.60 -6.25 9.29
N GLY A 8 11.41 -7.27 9.03
CA GLY A 8 12.86 -7.23 9.25
C GLY A 8 13.64 -6.50 8.16
N PHE A 9 12.97 -6.08 7.08
CA PHE A 9 13.59 -5.69 5.82
C PHE A 9 12.99 -4.39 5.22
N GLY A 10 12.19 -3.64 6.00
CA GLY A 10 11.57 -2.38 5.60
C GLY A 10 10.07 -2.48 5.31
N TYR A 11 9.48 -1.47 4.68
CA TYR A 11 8.05 -1.46 4.34
C TYR A 11 7.75 -2.46 3.21
N ASP A 12 6.93 -3.49 3.51
CA ASP A 12 6.40 -4.43 2.52
C ASP A 12 4.97 -4.04 2.13
N GLN A 13 4.82 -3.48 0.94
CA GLN A 13 3.57 -2.97 0.37
C GLN A 13 3.46 -3.37 -1.08
N ARG A 14 2.82 -4.52 -1.32
CA ARG A 14 2.63 -5.10 -2.64
C ARG A 14 1.15 -5.17 -2.98
N ILE A 15 0.85 -4.96 -4.25
CA ILE A 15 -0.49 -5.09 -4.81
C ILE A 15 -0.39 -5.98 -6.03
N GLU A 16 -1.31 -6.93 -6.17
CA GLU A 16 -1.42 -7.82 -7.30
C GLU A 16 -2.88 -7.90 -7.75
N ALA A 17 -3.10 -7.80 -9.06
CA ALA A 17 -4.42 -7.99 -9.66
C ALA A 17 -4.28 -8.93 -10.87
N TYR A 18 -4.93 -10.09 -10.76
CA TYR A 18 -5.02 -11.10 -11.81
C TYR A 18 -6.39 -11.05 -12.48
N ALA A 19 -6.41 -11.13 -13.81
CA ALA A 19 -7.61 -11.10 -14.65
C ALA A 19 -7.46 -12.06 -15.84
N SER A 20 -8.53 -12.21 -16.62
CA SER A 20 -8.58 -13.17 -17.75
C SER A 20 -7.47 -12.97 -18.80
N ALA A 21 -6.95 -11.75 -18.94
CA ALA A 21 -5.90 -11.42 -19.91
C ALA A 21 -4.48 -11.37 -19.31
N GLY A 22 -4.31 -11.62 -18.00
CA GLY A 22 -3.00 -11.59 -17.36
C GLY A 22 -3.01 -10.97 -15.96
N MET A 23 -1.89 -10.38 -15.57
CA MET A 23 -1.65 -9.91 -14.21
C MET A 23 -0.87 -8.60 -14.19
N VAL A 24 -1.21 -7.72 -13.25
CA VAL A 24 -0.39 -6.55 -12.90
C VAL A 24 0.06 -6.65 -11.45
N ARG A 25 1.28 -6.20 -11.17
CA ARG A 25 1.85 -6.15 -9.83
C ARG A 25 2.64 -4.85 -9.62
N ALA A 26 2.45 -4.26 -8.45
CA ALA A 26 3.32 -3.22 -7.91
C ALA A 26 4.15 -3.83 -6.77
N ASP A 27 5.48 -3.72 -6.87
CA ASP A 27 6.42 -4.27 -5.89
C ASP A 27 7.01 -3.20 -4.96
N ASN A 28 7.80 -3.64 -3.99
CA ASN A 28 8.47 -2.78 -3.03
C ASN A 28 9.54 -1.89 -3.68
N VAL A 29 9.70 -0.70 -3.12
CA VAL A 29 10.75 0.25 -3.50
C VAL A 29 11.97 0.03 -2.61
N THR A 30 13.14 -0.10 -3.22
CA THR A 30 14.44 -0.18 -2.53
C THR A 30 15.02 1.21 -2.29
N GLU A 31 15.91 1.34 -1.31
CA GLU A 31 16.62 2.60 -1.02
C GLU A 31 17.48 3.07 -2.21
N SER A 32 18.02 2.12 -2.98
CA SER A 32 18.77 2.40 -4.20
C SER A 32 18.55 1.31 -5.24
N THR A 33 18.98 1.57 -6.48
CA THR A 33 19.02 0.58 -7.55
C THR A 33 20.32 -0.23 -7.54
N VAL A 34 21.13 -0.14 -6.48
CA VAL A 34 22.43 -0.82 -6.38
C VAL A 34 22.20 -2.33 -6.22
N GLN A 35 23.05 -3.10 -6.90
CA GLN A 35 23.10 -4.54 -6.78
C GLN A 35 24.54 -5.00 -6.64
N VAL A 36 24.77 -6.01 -5.81
CA VAL A 36 26.07 -6.66 -5.62
C VAL A 36 25.98 -8.11 -6.10
N TRP A 37 26.91 -8.52 -6.96
CA TRP A 37 26.95 -9.85 -7.56
C TRP A 37 28.25 -10.55 -7.16
N GLY A 38 28.16 -11.77 -6.64
CA GLY A 38 29.32 -12.58 -6.24
C GLY A 38 29.04 -14.08 -6.31
N GLU A 39 29.97 -14.89 -5.80
CA GLU A 39 29.86 -16.37 -5.86
C GLU A 39 28.62 -16.93 -5.14
N HIS A 40 28.06 -16.17 -4.20
CA HIS A 40 26.85 -16.53 -3.46
C HIS A 40 25.56 -16.00 -4.09
N GLY A 41 25.63 -15.33 -5.24
CA GLY A 41 24.48 -14.78 -5.97
C GLY A 41 24.44 -13.25 -5.99
N ALA A 42 23.25 -12.71 -6.27
CA ALA A 42 22.99 -11.28 -6.34
C ALA A 42 22.20 -10.80 -5.12
N ALA A 43 22.58 -9.64 -4.59
CA ALA A 43 21.87 -8.95 -3.51
C ALA A 43 21.47 -7.54 -3.96
N ALA A 44 20.23 -7.16 -3.68
CA ALA A 44 19.73 -5.80 -3.85
C ALA A 44 19.73 -5.05 -2.51
N ASP A 45 19.55 -3.73 -2.57
CA ASP A 45 19.42 -2.91 -1.38
C ASP A 45 18.13 -3.23 -0.58
N ARG A 46 18.08 -2.77 0.67
CA ARG A 46 16.91 -2.91 1.55
C ARG A 46 15.70 -2.14 1.00
N PHE A 47 14.50 -2.57 1.39
CA PHE A 47 13.32 -1.75 1.13
C PHE A 47 13.39 -0.46 1.92
N GLN A 48 12.74 0.59 1.39
CA GLN A 48 12.60 1.85 2.12
C GLN A 48 12.04 1.58 3.52
N ASN A 49 12.73 2.10 4.54
CA ASN A 49 12.43 1.80 5.94
C ASN A 49 12.02 3.04 6.76
N PHE A 50 12.12 4.24 6.18
CA PHE A 50 11.67 5.47 6.83
C PHE A 50 10.38 5.99 6.18
N PHE A 51 9.39 6.28 7.01
CA PHE A 51 8.04 6.58 6.51
C PHE A 51 8.00 7.85 5.64
N LEU A 52 8.80 8.88 5.99
CA LEU A 52 8.84 10.11 5.20
C LEU A 52 9.36 9.83 3.79
N ASP A 53 10.44 9.06 3.65
CA ASP A 53 10.98 8.71 2.34
C ASP A 53 10.00 7.83 1.55
N ARG A 54 9.37 6.87 2.24
CA ARG A 54 8.44 5.93 1.63
C ARG A 54 7.17 6.60 1.08
N TYR A 55 6.68 7.65 1.74
CA TYR A 55 5.42 8.30 1.38
C TYR A 55 5.58 9.73 0.85
N ALA A 56 6.81 10.25 0.71
CA ALA A 56 7.05 11.62 0.27
C ALA A 56 6.27 11.98 -1.00
N GLU A 57 6.39 11.14 -2.04
CA GLU A 57 5.70 11.37 -3.31
C GLU A 57 4.18 11.21 -3.21
N ALA A 58 3.69 10.30 -2.37
CA ALA A 58 2.26 10.12 -2.16
C ALA A 58 1.64 11.34 -1.47
N TYR A 59 2.27 11.84 -0.40
CA TYR A 59 1.82 13.05 0.30
C TYR A 59 1.93 14.30 -0.55
N ARG A 60 2.97 14.41 -1.38
CA ARG A 60 3.09 15.51 -2.34
C ARG A 60 1.90 15.53 -3.30
N ARG A 61 1.56 14.38 -3.91
CA ARG A 61 0.42 14.26 -4.82
C ARG A 61 -0.92 14.50 -4.13
N GLU A 62 -1.08 14.01 -2.89
CA GLU A 62 -2.28 14.25 -2.10
C GLU A 62 -2.48 15.75 -1.84
N MET A 63 -1.41 16.47 -1.50
CA MET A 63 -1.46 17.92 -1.27
C MET A 63 -1.70 18.70 -2.57
N ASP A 64 -1.08 18.29 -3.67
CA ASP A 64 -1.33 18.87 -5.00
C ASP A 64 -2.81 18.72 -5.38
N HIS A 65 -3.38 17.51 -5.23
CA HIS A 65 -4.80 17.26 -5.50
C HIS A 65 -5.71 18.08 -4.58
N PHE A 66 -5.33 18.26 -3.32
CA PHE A 66 -6.07 19.12 -2.41
C PHE A 66 -6.06 20.58 -2.88
N ALA A 67 -4.94 21.09 -3.40
CA ALA A 67 -4.89 22.43 -4.00
C ALA A 67 -5.79 22.52 -5.25
N ASP A 68 -5.77 21.52 -6.13
CA ASP A 68 -6.65 21.47 -7.31
C ASP A 68 -8.14 21.51 -6.91
N MET A 69 -8.51 20.88 -5.79
CA MET A 69 -9.88 20.93 -5.27
C MET A 69 -10.28 22.35 -4.84
N LEU A 70 -9.35 23.16 -4.32
CA LEU A 70 -9.62 24.57 -4.00
C LEU A 70 -9.90 25.40 -5.25
N ASP A 71 -9.34 25.00 -6.39
CA ASP A 71 -9.56 25.60 -7.70
C ASP A 71 -10.75 25.00 -8.46
N GLY A 72 -11.48 24.06 -7.84
CA GLY A 72 -12.75 23.51 -8.34
C GLY A 72 -12.68 22.10 -8.92
N ALA A 73 -11.58 21.38 -8.76
CA ALA A 73 -11.53 19.95 -9.09
C ALA A 73 -12.39 19.10 -8.13
N ASP A 74 -12.95 18.01 -8.63
CA ASP A 74 -13.69 17.06 -7.80
C ASP A 74 -12.74 16.30 -6.86
N ALA A 75 -13.25 15.95 -5.67
CA ALA A 75 -12.52 15.11 -4.73
C ALA A 75 -12.35 13.69 -5.29
N ALA A 76 -11.11 13.23 -5.43
CA ALA A 76 -10.81 11.85 -5.84
C ALA A 76 -11.13 10.82 -4.73
N VAL A 77 -11.12 11.26 -3.47
CA VAL A 77 -11.50 10.47 -2.30
C VAL A 77 -12.53 11.25 -1.51
N GLY A 78 -13.73 10.69 -1.38
CA GLY A 78 -14.87 11.30 -0.72
C GLY A 78 -15.17 10.70 0.65
N TYR A 79 -16.18 11.26 1.32
CA TYR A 79 -16.65 10.78 2.62
C TYR A 79 -17.05 9.29 2.60
N SER A 80 -17.72 8.86 1.53
CA SER A 80 -18.15 7.46 1.38
C SER A 80 -17.00 6.46 1.37
N ASP A 81 -15.83 6.85 0.85
CA ASP A 81 -14.67 5.96 0.80
C ASP A 81 -14.15 5.64 2.20
N GLY A 82 -14.13 6.66 3.08
CA GLY A 82 -13.79 6.48 4.49
C GLY A 82 -14.80 5.61 5.25
N VAL A 83 -16.10 5.82 5.03
CA VAL A 83 -17.16 4.99 5.64
C VAL A 83 -17.05 3.53 5.20
N ASN A 84 -16.87 3.29 3.90
CA ASN A 84 -16.75 1.94 3.35
C ASN A 84 -15.48 1.23 3.85
N ALA A 85 -14.35 1.94 3.94
CA ALA A 85 -13.12 1.41 4.50
C ALA A 85 -13.28 1.00 5.98
N LEU A 86 -14.00 1.81 6.77
CA LEU A 86 -14.29 1.49 8.17
C LEU A 86 -15.22 0.27 8.28
N ALA A 87 -16.28 0.20 7.47
CA ALA A 87 -17.20 -0.93 7.46
C ALA A 87 -16.48 -2.26 7.17
N LEU A 88 -15.55 -2.26 6.20
CA LEU A 88 -14.68 -3.40 5.92
C LEU A 88 -13.80 -3.79 7.13
N ALA A 89 -13.23 -2.82 7.82
CA ALA A 89 -12.40 -3.06 9.00
C ALA A 89 -13.21 -3.65 10.18
N GLU A 90 -14.42 -3.15 10.41
CA GLU A 90 -15.32 -3.66 11.44
C GLU A 90 -15.79 -5.09 11.13
N ALA A 91 -16.16 -5.36 9.88
CA ALA A 91 -16.53 -6.70 9.43
C ALA A 91 -15.37 -7.70 9.57
N ALA A 92 -14.13 -7.28 9.26
CA ALA A 92 -12.94 -8.11 9.48
C ALA A 92 -12.71 -8.40 10.97
N ALA A 93 -12.90 -7.41 11.85
CA ALA A 93 -12.79 -7.60 13.29
C ALA A 93 -13.86 -8.56 13.83
N GLU A 94 -15.10 -8.45 13.36
CA GLU A 94 -16.18 -9.37 13.74
C GLU A 94 -15.95 -10.79 13.20
N SER A 95 -15.43 -10.92 11.98
CA SER A 95 -15.08 -12.21 11.39
C SER A 95 -14.05 -12.96 12.24
N VAL A 96 -13.04 -12.25 12.78
CA VAL A 96 -12.05 -12.83 13.70
C VAL A 96 -12.70 -13.30 15.00
N ARG A 97 -13.63 -12.53 15.57
CA ARG A 97 -14.33 -12.88 16.82
C ARG A 97 -15.25 -14.09 16.67
N THR A 98 -15.98 -14.14 15.56
CA THR A 98 -17.03 -15.15 15.32
C THR A 98 -16.51 -16.39 14.60
N GLY A 99 -15.33 -16.32 14.00
CA GLY A 99 -14.73 -17.42 13.24
C GLY A 99 -15.40 -17.68 11.88
N GLY A 100 -16.20 -16.73 11.37
CA GLY A 100 -16.94 -16.88 10.13
C GLY A 100 -16.94 -15.62 9.26
N PRO A 101 -17.32 -15.72 7.97
CA PRO A 101 -17.43 -14.56 7.09
C PRO A 101 -18.58 -13.64 7.51
N VAL A 102 -18.37 -12.33 7.41
CA VAL A 102 -19.37 -11.29 7.67
C VAL A 102 -19.79 -10.67 6.34
N ARG A 103 -21.11 -10.53 6.13
CA ARG A 103 -21.67 -9.89 4.93
C ARG A 103 -21.75 -8.38 5.14
N LEU A 104 -21.30 -7.62 4.15
CA LEU A 104 -21.50 -6.17 4.03
C LEU A 104 -22.79 -5.87 3.26
#